data_AF-A0A365K9X0-F1
#
_entry.id   AF-A0A365K9X0-F1
#
_cell.length_a   1.000
_cell.length_b   1.000
_cell.length_c   1.000
_cell.angle_alpha   90.00
_cell.angle_beta   90.00
_cell.angle_gamma   90.00
#
_symmetry.space_group_name_H-M   'P 1'
#
loop_
_entity.id
_entity.type
_entity.pdbx_description
1 polymer ?
#
loop_
_entity_poly.entity_id
_entity_poly.type
_entity_poly.pdbx_seq_one_letter_code
_entity_poly.pdbx_strand_id
1 'polypeptide(L)'
;MAASQNNDPEKSLKKIMTLYGAALFLGLAISIFAHHIEDVSGFLTFLVPAAVLYFFVLFAYFKKGIFRKIAYGIMAVIGLISLFMIFYLEITGGH
;
A
#
# COMPACT_ATOMS: atom_id res chain seq x y z
N MET A 1 36.88 -3.95 18.09
CA MET A 1 36.14 -4.25 16.85
C MET A 1 35.01 -3.24 16.71
N ALA A 2 35.19 -2.20 15.90
CA ALA A 2 34.12 -1.27 15.59
C ALA A 2 33.13 -1.97 14.65
N ALA A 3 31.95 -2.31 15.16
CA ALA A 3 30.84 -2.73 14.32
C ALA A 3 30.40 -1.51 13.50
N SER A 4 30.96 -1.37 12.31
CA SER A 4 30.44 -0.45 11.30
C SER A 4 29.06 -0.93 10.91
N GLN A 5 28.05 -0.47 11.65
CA GLN A 5 26.66 -0.53 11.25
C GLN A 5 26.55 0.34 9.99
N ASN A 6 26.80 -0.28 8.84
CA ASN A 6 26.46 0.28 7.54
C ASN A 6 24.92 0.24 7.45
N ASN A 7 24.31 1.18 8.16
CA ASN A 7 22.87 1.36 8.26
C ASN A 7 22.41 1.99 6.95
N ASP A 8 22.36 1.22 5.88
CA ASP A 8 21.69 1.64 4.64
C ASP A 8 20.22 1.95 5.00
N PRO A 9 19.85 3.24 5.13
CA PRO A 9 18.53 3.61 5.61
C PRO A 9 17.45 3.09 4.66
N GLU A 10 17.77 2.97 3.36
CA GLU A 10 16.91 2.36 2.34
C GLU A 10 16.57 0.90 2.65
N LYS A 11 17.54 0.11 3.15
CA LYS A 11 17.34 -1.30 3.47
C LYS A 11 16.48 -1.48 4.72
N SER A 12 16.70 -0.62 5.73
CA SER A 12 15.89 -0.58 6.94
C SER A 12 14.44 -0.16 6.62
N LEU A 13 14.27 0.91 5.84
CA LEU A 13 12.96 1.42 5.43
C LEU A 13 12.17 0.37 4.64
N LYS A 14 12.82 -0.31 3.70
CA LYS A 14 12.20 -1.40 2.93
C LYS A 14 11.66 -2.49 3.85
N LYS A 15 12.42 -2.90 4.85
CA LYS A 15 12.02 -3.93 5.80
C LYS A 15 10.81 -3.49 6.63
N ILE A 16 10.82 -2.25 7.14
CA ILE A 16 9.72 -1.69 7.93
C ILE A 16 8.45 -1.59 7.08
N MET A 17 8.52 -1.04 5.87
CA MET A 17 7.36 -0.92 4.98
C MET A 17 6.81 -2.29 4.57
N THR A 18 7.68 -3.27 4.30
CA THR A 18 7.24 -4.64 3.99
C THR A 18 6.49 -5.25 5.17
N LEU A 19 7.01 -5.10 6.39
CA LEU A 19 6.37 -5.57 7.61
C LEU A 19 5.04 -4.86 7.86
N TYR A 20 4.99 -3.55 7.65
CA TYR A 20 3.77 -2.75 7.80
C TYR A 20 2.68 -3.20 6.82
N GLY A 21 3.01 -3.38 5.54
CA GLY A 21 2.07 -3.92 4.55
C GLY A 21 1.57 -5.32 4.94
N ALA A 22 2.48 -6.21 5.33
CA ALA A 22 2.11 -7.55 5.78
C ALA A 22 1.15 -7.50 6.98
N ALA A 23 1.45 -6.68 8.00
CA ALA A 23 0.59 -6.52 9.17
C ALA A 23 -0.78 -5.94 8.82
N LEU A 24 -0.85 -4.95 7.91
CA LEU A 24 -2.11 -4.38 7.44
C LEU A 24 -2.99 -5.39 6.71
N PHE A 25 -2.45 -6.07 5.68
CA PHE A 25 -3.23 -7.03 4.90
C PHE A 25 -3.65 -8.25 5.73
N LEU A 26 -2.77 -8.70 6.63
CA LEU A 26 -3.06 -9.82 7.52
C LEU A 26 -4.07 -9.41 8.60
N GLY A 27 -3.97 -8.20 9.15
CA GLY A 27 -4.96 -7.64 10.07
C GLY A 27 -6.34 -7.48 9.43
N LEU A 28 -6.39 -7.03 8.18
CA LEU A 28 -7.63 -6.97 7.39
C LEU A 28 -8.19 -8.36 7.14
N ALA A 29 -7.36 -9.33 6.75
CA ALA A 29 -7.80 -10.72 6.54
C ALA A 29 -8.40 -11.32 7.83
N ILE A 30 -7.75 -11.12 8.98
CA ILE A 30 -8.25 -11.56 10.29
C ILE A 30 -9.55 -10.82 10.64
N SER A 31 -9.65 -9.53 10.37
CA SER A 31 -10.84 -8.73 10.68
C SER A 31 -12.08 -9.26 9.95
N ILE A 32 -11.97 -9.61 8.67
CA ILE A 32 -13.07 -10.21 7.89
C ILE A 32 -13.50 -11.54 8.50
N PHE A 33 -12.52 -12.39 8.84
CA PHE A 33 -12.78 -13.71 9.39
C PHE A 33 -13.46 -13.62 10.76
N ALA A 34 -13.02 -12.69 11.61
CA ALA A 34 -13.57 -12.46 12.94
C ALA A 34 -14.97 -11.83 12.92
N HIS A 35 -15.29 -11.00 11.91
CA HIS A 35 -16.60 -10.32 11.82
C HIS A 35 -17.68 -11.10 11.06
N HIS A 36 -17.41 -12.32 10.56
CA HIS A 36 -18.36 -13.13 9.78
C HIS A 36 -19.08 -12.33 8.68
N ILE A 37 -18.34 -11.50 7.95
CA ILE A 37 -18.90 -10.75 6.82
C ILE A 37 -19.44 -11.75 5.80
N GLU A 38 -20.72 -11.65 5.41
CA GLU A 38 -21.36 -12.59 4.48
C GLU A 38 -20.66 -12.63 3.11
N ASP A 39 -20.07 -11.51 2.68
CA ASP A 39 -19.36 -11.38 1.41
C ASP A 39 -17.83 -11.40 1.54
N VAL A 40 -17.32 -12.47 2.18
CA VAL A 40 -15.87 -12.74 2.27
C VAL A 40 -15.24 -12.77 0.87
N SER A 41 -15.96 -13.29 -0.13
CA SER A 41 -15.43 -13.47 -1.50
C SER A 41 -15.18 -12.14 -2.20
N GLY A 42 -16.12 -11.19 -2.11
CA GLY A 42 -15.98 -9.86 -2.68
C GLY A 42 -14.83 -9.09 -2.03
N PHE A 43 -14.72 -9.19 -0.70
CA PHE A 43 -13.63 -8.55 0.02
C PHE A 43 -12.26 -9.17 -0.31
N LEU A 44 -12.13 -10.49 -0.39
CA LEU A 44 -10.88 -11.14 -0.80
C LEU A 44 -10.49 -10.77 -2.24
N THR A 45 -11.47 -10.68 -3.12
CA THR A 45 -11.27 -10.26 -4.52
C THR A 45 -10.75 -8.82 -4.61
N PHE A 46 -11.03 -7.97 -3.63
CA PHE A 46 -10.43 -6.64 -3.51
C PHE A 46 -9.07 -6.67 -2.78
N LEU A 47 -8.98 -7.41 -1.68
CA LEU A 47 -7.82 -7.44 -0.79
C LEU A 47 -6.58 -8.04 -1.46
N VAL A 48 -6.73 -9.15 -2.18
CA VAL A 48 -5.61 -9.88 -2.79
C VAL A 48 -4.93 -9.04 -3.88
N PRO A 49 -5.65 -8.45 -4.86
CA PRO A 49 -5.03 -7.55 -5.84
C PRO A 49 -4.42 -6.31 -5.20
N ALA A 50 -5.06 -5.73 -4.17
CA ALA A 50 -4.50 -4.59 -3.44
C ALA A 50 -3.16 -4.94 -2.76
N ALA A 51 -3.05 -6.13 -2.15
CA ALA A 51 -1.81 -6.62 -1.58
C ALA A 51 -0.72 -6.81 -2.64
N VAL A 52 -1.06 -7.44 -3.78
CA VAL A 52 -0.14 -7.63 -4.91
C VAL A 52 0.38 -6.28 -5.42
N LEU A 53 -0.51 -5.30 -5.64
CA LEU A 53 -0.14 -3.96 -6.08
C LEU A 53 0.76 -3.25 -5.06
N TYR A 54 0.45 -3.35 -3.76
CA TYR A 54 1.27 -2.76 -2.71
C TYR A 54 2.71 -3.28 -2.74
N PHE A 55 2.90 -4.60 -2.73
CA PHE A 55 4.24 -5.18 -2.76
C PHE A 55 4.96 -4.92 -4.08
N PHE A 56 4.23 -4.85 -5.20
CA PHE A 56 4.80 -4.49 -6.50
C PHE A 56 5.32 -3.05 -6.52
N VAL A 57 4.52 -2.09 -6.05
CA VAL A 57 4.92 -0.68 -5.96
C VAL A 57 6.07 -0.53 -4.97
N LEU A 58 6.04 -1.22 -3.83
CA LEU A 58 7.12 -1.20 -2.85
C LEU A 58 8.42 -1.74 -3.45
N PHE A 59 8.35 -2.85 -4.19
CA PHE A 59 9.50 -3.40 -4.89
C PHE A 59 10.05 -2.42 -5.94
N ALA A 60 9.18 -1.79 -6.73
CA ALA A 60 9.55 -0.83 -7.75
C ALA A 60 10.16 0.46 -7.14
N TYR A 61 9.66 0.91 -6.00
CA TYR A 61 10.12 2.09 -5.27
C TYR A 61 11.59 1.98 -4.84
N PHE A 62 11.97 0.82 -4.29
CA PHE A 62 13.35 0.56 -3.85
C PHE A 62 14.30 0.13 -4.97
N LYS A 63 13.79 -0.14 -6.18
CA LYS A 63 14.62 -0.46 -7.35
C LYS A 63 15.06 0.84 -8.04
N LYS A 64 16.36 1.14 -7.98
CA LYS A 64 16.95 2.34 -8.62
C LYS A 64 16.66 2.36 -10.13
N GLY A 65 16.50 3.55 -10.72
CA GLY A 65 16.25 3.76 -12.14
C GLY A 65 14.78 3.97 -12.52
N ILE A 66 14.36 3.42 -13.66
CA ILE A 66 13.01 3.62 -14.26
C ILE A 66 11.88 3.16 -13.32
N PHE A 67 12.09 2.08 -12.56
CA PHE A 67 11.08 1.54 -11.64
C PHE A 67 10.66 2.52 -10.53
N ARG A 68 11.59 3.33 -10.03
CA ARG A 68 11.29 4.36 -9.03
C ARG A 68 10.42 5.48 -9.61
N LYS A 69 10.63 5.87 -10.89
CA LYS A 69 9.75 6.83 -11.59
C LYS A 69 8.34 6.27 -11.77
N ILE A 70 8.23 4.98 -12.12
CA ILE A 70 6.93 4.31 -12.25
C ILE A 70 6.19 4.29 -10.91
N ALA A 71 6.88 3.97 -9.81
CA ALA A 71 6.30 3.98 -8.47
C ALA A 71 5.77 5.37 -8.08
N TYR A 72 6.54 6.44 -8.32
CA TYR A 72 6.08 7.81 -8.09
C TYR A 72 4.90 8.20 -8.99
N GLY A 73 4.90 7.76 -10.25
CA GLY A 73 3.79 7.97 -11.18
C GLY A 73 2.48 7.35 -10.67
N ILE A 74 2.53 6.10 -10.21
CA ILE A 74 1.38 5.41 -9.62
C ILE A 74 0.89 6.15 -8.37
N MET A 75 1.80 6.54 -7.47
CA MET A 75 1.42 7.30 -6.27
C MET A 75 0.79 8.66 -6.61
N ALA A 76 1.29 9.36 -7.62
CA ALA A 76 0.74 10.64 -8.06
C ALA A 76 -0.67 10.49 -8.64
N VAL A 77 -0.90 9.44 -9.45
CA VAL A 77 -2.23 9.14 -10.00
C VAL A 77 -3.21 8.78 -8.88
N ILE A 78 -2.81 7.92 -7.93
CA ILE A 78 -3.66 7.59 -6.78
C ILE A 78 -3.98 8.85 -5.97
N GLY A 79 -2.98 9.70 -5.70
CA GLY A 79 -3.17 10.95 -4.98
C GLY A 79 -4.13 11.90 -5.70
N LEU A 80 -4.02 12.02 -7.03
CA LEU A 80 -4.93 12.81 -7.84
C LEU A 80 -6.35 12.26 -7.81
N ILE A 81 -6.55 10.96 -8.01
CA ILE A 81 -7.88 10.33 -7.95
C ILE A 81 -8.51 10.56 -6.58
N SER A 82 -7.78 10.36 -5.49
CA SER A 82 -8.26 10.64 -4.14
C SER A 82 -8.68 12.09 -3.96
N LEU A 83 -7.91 13.04 -4.49
CA LEU A 83 -8.20 14.47 -4.42
C LEU A 83 -9.45 14.84 -5.23
N PHE A 84 -9.60 14.30 -6.45
CA PHE A 84 -10.81 14.44 -7.25
C PHE A 84 -12.03 13.84 -6.57
N MET A 85 -11.87 12.72 -5.86
CA MET A 85 -12.96 12.07 -5.14
C MET A 85 -13.47 12.92 -3.97
N ILE A 86 -12.58 13.66 -3.30
CA ILE A 86 -12.96 14.64 -2.26
C ILE A 86 -13.83 15.75 -2.87
N PHE A 87 -13.36 16.38 -3.95
CA PHE A 87 -14.15 17.43 -4.64
C PHE A 87 -15.47 16.89 -5.19
N TYR A 88 -15.45 15.67 -5.72
CA TYR A 88 -16.67 15.02 -6.18
C TYR A 88 -17.66 14.80 -5.03
N LEU A 89 -17.21 14.29 -3.88
CA LEU A 89 -18.06 14.13 -2.69
C LEU A 89 -18.55 15.48 -2.16
N GLU A 90 -17.76 16.54 -2.21
CA GLU A 90 -18.18 17.87 -1.78
C GLU A 90 -19.26 18.45 -2.70
N ILE A 91 -19.15 18.22 -4.02
CA ILE A 91 -20.11 18.69 -5.02
C ILE A 91 -21.40 17.85 -5.03
N THR A 92 -21.31 16.52 -4.89
CA THR A 92 -22.47 15.61 -4.96
C THR A 92 -23.05 15.23 -3.59
N GLY A 93 -22.28 15.32 -2.53
CA GLY A 93 -22.69 15.07 -1.14
C GLY A 93 -23.15 16.32 -0.39
N GLY A 94 -23.30 17.45 -1.10
CA GLY A 94 -23.94 18.67 -0.58
C GLY A 94 -25.42 18.42 -0.31
N HIS A 95 -25.71 17.90 0.89
CA HIS A 95 -26.99 17.99 1.58
C HIS A 95 -26.84 18.91 2.79
#